data_AF-A0A0F2RLA3-F1
#
_entry.id   AF-A0A0F2RLA3-F1
#
_cell.length_a   1.000
_cell.length_b   1.000
_cell.length_c   1.000
_cell.angle_alpha   90.00
_cell.angle_beta   90.00
_cell.angle_gamma   90.00
#
_symmetry.space_group_name_H-M   'P 1'
#
loop_
_entity.id
_entity.type
_entity.pdbx_description
1 polymer ?
#
loop_
_entity_poly.entity_id
_entity_poly.type
_entity_poly.pdbx_seq_one_letter_code
_entity_poly.pdbx_strand_id
1 'polypeptide(L)'
;MPLTPEAKSALSTTIRSLRKLLLRDLMDHVSAVYRLQVPFDRAGLGEAEGVRRRRLEGWLDERVRGSGAKGEGALRAARDRFLCEAVREAAATLVN
;
A
#
# COMPACT_ATOMS: atom_id res chain seq x y z
N MET A 1 -37.66 -8.76 -7.93
CA MET A 1 -37.18 -9.91 -7.13
C MET A 1 -35.97 -9.48 -6.31
N PRO A 2 -35.98 -9.61 -4.98
CA PRO A 2 -34.78 -9.38 -4.18
C PRO A 2 -33.76 -10.51 -4.39
N LEU A 3 -32.46 -10.20 -4.33
CA LEU A 3 -31.39 -11.21 -4.32
C LEU A 3 -31.62 -12.19 -3.15
N THR A 4 -31.45 -13.49 -3.40
CA THR A 4 -31.50 -14.49 -2.33
C THR A 4 -30.36 -14.25 -1.33
N PRO A 5 -30.49 -14.70 -0.06
CA PRO A 5 -29.43 -14.61 0.92
C PRO A 5 -28.09 -15.22 0.43
N GLU A 6 -28.16 -16.32 -0.31
CA GLU A 6 -27.00 -17.04 -0.86
C GLU A 6 -26.31 -16.18 -1.92
N ALA A 7 -27.09 -15.59 -2.85
CA ALA A 7 -26.56 -14.70 -3.88
C ALA A 7 -25.90 -13.45 -3.27
N LYS A 8 -26.48 -12.88 -2.21
CA LYS A 8 -25.88 -11.76 -1.47
C LYS A 8 -24.56 -12.16 -0.80
N SER A 9 -24.52 -13.34 -0.18
CA SER A 9 -23.32 -13.86 0.48
C SER A 9 -22.18 -14.11 -0.52
N ALA A 10 -22.50 -14.73 -1.67
CA ALA A 10 -21.56 -14.96 -2.75
C ALA A 10 -21.00 -13.64 -3.29
N LEU A 11 -21.86 -12.67 -3.61
CA LEU A 11 -21.44 -11.35 -4.09
C LEU A 11 -20.52 -10.63 -3.08
N SER A 12 -20.91 -10.61 -1.80
CA SER A 12 -20.11 -9.98 -0.75
C SER A 12 -18.72 -10.61 -0.62
N THR A 13 -18.65 -11.93 -0.75
CA THR A 13 -17.38 -12.69 -0.71
C THR A 13 -16.52 -12.37 -1.93
N THR A 14 -17.10 -12.37 -3.13
CA THR A 14 -16.40 -12.03 -4.36
C THR A 14 -15.84 -10.61 -4.31
N ILE A 15 -16.62 -9.62 -3.85
CA ILE A 15 -16.18 -8.23 -3.70
C ILE A 15 -15.00 -8.13 -2.73
N ARG A 16 -15.07 -8.82 -1.57
CA ARG A 16 -13.95 -8.84 -0.61
C ARG A 16 -12.69 -9.46 -1.22
N SER A 17 -12.83 -10.55 -1.97
CA SER A 17 -11.71 -11.21 -2.64
C SER A 17 -11.08 -10.32 -3.72
N LEU A 18 -11.91 -9.69 -4.56
CA LEU A 18 -11.44 -8.77 -5.58
C LEU A 18 -10.71 -7.56 -4.97
N ARG A 19 -11.25 -6.99 -3.88
CA ARG A 19 -10.57 -5.91 -3.16
C ARG A 19 -9.19 -6.32 -2.67
N LYS A 20 -9.03 -7.54 -2.13
CA LYS A 20 -7.72 -8.04 -1.69
C LYS A 20 -6.74 -8.18 -2.85
N LEU A 21 -7.20 -8.69 -4.00
CA LEU A 21 -6.38 -8.81 -5.20
C LEU A 21 -5.92 -7.43 -5.69
N LEU A 22 -6.85 -6.48 -5.85
CA LEU A 22 -6.52 -5.14 -6.32
C LEU A 22 -5.54 -4.40 -5.40
N LEU A 23 -5.71 -4.52 -4.08
CA LEU A 23 -4.79 -3.90 -3.12
C LEU A 23 -3.39 -4.52 -3.19
N ARG A 24 -3.30 -5.85 -3.39
CA ARG A 24 -2.01 -6.52 -3.59
C ARG A 24 -1.36 -6.07 -4.89
N ASP A 25 -2.11 -6.06 -5.98
CA ASP A 25 -1.58 -5.69 -7.29
C ASP A 25 -1.10 -4.22 -7.30
N LEU A 26 -1.82 -3.32 -6.61
CA LEU A 26 -1.39 -1.94 -6.44
C LEU A 26 -0.10 -1.83 -5.59
N MET A 27 0.01 -2.61 -4.52
CA MET A 27 1.23 -2.68 -3.71
C MET A 27 2.42 -3.17 -4.52
N ASP A 28 2.23 -4.25 -5.29
CA ASP A 28 3.26 -4.84 -6.14
C ASP A 28 3.70 -3.84 -7.22
N HIS A 29 2.74 -3.13 -7.82
CA HIS A 29 3.01 -2.08 -8.80
C HIS A 29 3.80 -0.92 -8.21
N VAL A 30 3.38 -0.38 -7.06
CA VAL A 30 4.11 0.70 -6.35
C VAL A 30 5.52 0.26 -5.99
N SER A 31 5.67 -0.98 -5.49
CA SER A 31 6.97 -1.56 -5.14
C SER A 31 7.89 -1.70 -6.35
N ALA A 32 7.35 -2.08 -7.51
CA ALA A 32 8.10 -2.22 -8.76
C ALA A 32 8.48 -0.86 -9.37
N VAL A 33 7.53 0.07 -9.50
CA VAL A 33 7.74 1.40 -10.10
C VAL A 33 8.78 2.18 -9.31
N TYR A 34 8.67 2.19 -7.98
CA TYR A 34 9.61 2.91 -7.14
C TYR A 34 10.78 2.05 -6.67
N ARG A 35 10.84 0.76 -7.05
CA ARG A 35 11.92 -0.17 -6.67
C ARG A 35 12.19 -0.15 -5.16
N LEU A 36 11.14 -0.30 -4.35
CA LEU A 36 11.20 -0.12 -2.89
C LEU A 36 12.07 -1.16 -2.16
N GLN A 37 12.37 -2.29 -2.83
CA GLN A 37 13.21 -3.36 -2.27
C GLN A 37 14.72 -3.06 -2.34
N VAL A 38 15.13 -2.03 -3.07
CA VAL A 38 16.54 -1.61 -3.16
C VAL A 38 16.73 -0.22 -2.55
N PRO A 39 17.92 0.08 -1.98
CA PRO A 39 18.22 1.42 -1.49
C PRO A 39 18.02 2.49 -2.56
N PHE A 40 17.55 3.67 -2.16
CA PHE A 40 17.19 4.78 -3.07
C PHE A 40 18.30 5.08 -4.08
N ASP A 41 19.56 5.20 -3.63
CA ASP A 41 20.70 5.55 -4.49
C ASP A 41 21.06 4.47 -5.53
N ARG A 42 20.62 3.23 -5.30
CA ARG A 42 20.81 2.09 -6.21
C ARG A 42 19.56 1.79 -7.03
N ALA A 43 18.48 2.53 -6.81
CA ALA A 43 17.21 2.28 -7.47
C ALA A 43 17.24 2.66 -8.94
N GLY A 44 18.15 3.54 -9.39
CA GLY A 44 18.26 3.94 -10.80
C GLY A 44 16.94 4.48 -11.34
N LEU A 45 16.21 5.25 -10.53
CA LEU A 45 14.96 5.88 -10.90
C LEU A 45 15.21 7.12 -11.76
N GLY A 46 14.28 7.41 -12.66
CA GLY A 46 14.21 8.71 -13.31
C GLY A 46 13.93 9.83 -12.30
N GLU A 47 14.14 11.08 -12.68
CA GLU A 47 13.97 12.23 -11.80
C GLU A 47 12.54 12.30 -11.23
N ALA A 48 11.52 12.14 -12.07
CA ALA A 48 10.12 12.22 -11.66
C ALA A 48 9.75 11.13 -10.64
N GLU A 49 10.12 9.88 -10.91
CA GLU A 49 9.92 8.76 -9.98
C GLU A 49 10.73 8.94 -8.69
N GLY A 50 11.96 9.45 -8.81
CA GLY A 50 12.84 9.74 -7.68
C GLY A 50 12.25 10.78 -6.73
N VAL A 51 11.70 11.88 -7.26
CA VAL A 51 11.03 12.92 -6.45
C VAL A 51 9.81 12.34 -5.72
N ARG A 52 8.97 11.57 -6.43
CA ARG A 52 7.78 10.94 -5.82
C ARG A 52 8.15 9.91 -4.76
N ARG A 53 9.14 9.06 -5.02
CA ARG A 53 9.65 8.08 -4.05
C ARG A 53 10.20 8.77 -2.81
N ARG A 54 11.01 9.82 -2.96
CA ARG A 54 11.58 10.55 -1.83
C ARG A 54 10.49 11.15 -0.94
N ARG A 55 9.43 11.70 -1.56
CA ARG A 55 8.25 12.19 -0.83
C ARG A 55 7.53 11.07 -0.09
N LEU A 56 7.33 9.91 -0.72
CA LEU A 56 6.70 8.73 -0.11
C LEU A 56 7.52 8.22 1.09
N GLU A 57 8.83 8.01 0.92
CA GLU A 57 9.70 7.51 1.98
C GLU A 57 9.81 8.50 3.14
N GLY A 58 9.95 9.80 2.86
CA GLY A 58 9.97 10.83 3.91
C GLY A 58 8.66 10.90 4.70
N TRP A 59 7.52 10.73 4.03
CA TRP A 59 6.23 10.61 4.71
C TRP A 59 6.16 9.34 5.58
N LEU A 60 6.61 8.18 5.08
CA LEU A 60 6.65 6.94 5.86
C LEU A 60 7.54 7.08 7.09
N ASP A 61 8.70 7.72 6.96
CA ASP A 61 9.64 7.96 8.06
C ASP A 61 9.02 8.83 9.16
N GLU A 62 8.23 9.85 8.79
CA GLU A 62 7.46 10.66 9.74
C GLU A 62 6.41 9.81 10.47
N ARG A 63 5.64 8.98 9.76
CA ARG A 63 4.62 8.10 10.38
C ARG A 63 5.26 7.10 11.34
N VAL A 64 6.40 6.51 10.97
CA VAL A 64 7.16 5.59 11.83
C VAL A 64 7.66 6.31 13.07
N ARG A 65 8.24 7.52 12.94
CA ARG A 65 8.68 8.32 14.09
C ARG A 65 7.54 8.64 15.06
N GLY A 66 6.35 8.96 14.55
CA GLY A 66 5.17 9.21 15.36
C GLY A 66 4.48 7.95 15.95
N SER A 67 4.88 6.75 15.54
CA SER A 67 4.19 5.50 15.91
C SER A 67 4.54 4.96 17.31
N GLY A 68 5.61 5.47 17.93
CA GLY A 68 6.12 4.95 19.20
C GLY A 68 6.81 3.58 19.11
N ALA A 69 6.98 3.02 17.90
CA ALA A 69 7.70 1.76 17.69
C ALA A 69 9.18 1.89 18.11
N LYS A 70 9.71 0.84 18.76
CA LYS A 70 11.09 0.79 19.25
C LYS A 70 11.78 -0.47 18.77
N GLY A 71 13.04 -0.33 18.36
CA GLY A 71 13.82 -1.44 17.80
C GLY A 71 13.52 -1.69 16.32
N GLU A 72 14.52 -2.19 15.61
CA GLU A 72 14.53 -2.28 14.13
C GLU A 72 13.33 -3.08 13.58
N GLY A 73 13.02 -4.24 14.17
CA GLY A 73 11.90 -5.08 13.73
C GLY A 73 10.54 -4.40 13.86
N ALA A 74 10.31 -3.66 14.95
CA ALA A 74 9.06 -2.93 15.17
C ALA A 74 8.96 -1.72 14.24
N LEU A 75 10.06 -1.02 13.98
CA LEU A 75 10.12 0.08 13.03
C LEU A 75 9.80 -0.39 11.60
N ARG A 76 10.35 -1.55 11.20
CA ARG A 76 10.07 -2.16 9.89
C ARG A 76 8.60 -2.56 9.76
N ALA A 77 8.05 -3.26 10.75
CA ALA A 77 6.64 -3.64 10.76
C ALA A 77 5.69 -2.42 10.75
N ALA A 78 6.06 -1.34 11.45
CA ALA A 78 5.31 -0.09 11.41
C ALA A 78 5.34 0.54 10.02
N ARG A 79 6.52 0.58 9.38
CA ARG A 79 6.70 1.10 8.02
C ARG A 79 5.84 0.33 7.01
N ASP A 80 5.90 -1.00 7.05
CA ASP A 80 5.13 -1.87 6.16
C ASP A 80 3.61 -1.65 6.33
N ARG A 81 3.16 -1.49 7.58
CA ARG A 81 1.76 -1.17 7.88
C ARG A 81 1.36 0.19 7.30
N PHE A 82 2.16 1.24 7.49
CA PHE A 82 1.85 2.57 6.94
C PHE A 82 1.87 2.61 5.42
N LEU A 83 2.75 1.84 4.78
CA LEU A 83 2.71 1.67 3.33
C LEU A 83 1.43 0.97 2.88
N CYS A 84 0.99 -0.08 3.59
CA CYS A 84 -0.29 -0.75 3.33
C CYS A 84 -1.49 0.20 3.50
N GLU A 85 -1.47 1.08 4.51
CA GLU A 85 -2.50 2.10 4.72
C GLU A 85 -2.52 3.11 3.57
N ALA A 86 -1.36 3.64 3.16
CA ALA A 86 -1.27 4.57 2.04
C ALA A 86 -1.81 3.97 0.74
N VAL A 87 -1.51 2.69 0.46
CA VAL A 87 -2.06 1.96 -0.70
C VAL A 87 -3.57 1.82 -0.61
N ARG A 88 -4.12 1.54 0.58
CA ARG A 88 -5.57 1.45 0.79
C ARG A 88 -6.26 2.80 0.58
N GLU A 89 -5.69 3.88 1.08
CA GLU A 89 -6.21 5.24 0.90
C GLU A 89 -6.19 5.66 -0.57
N ALA A 90 -5.08 5.43 -1.27
CA ALA A 90 -4.96 5.69 -2.70
C ALA A 90 -5.97 4.86 -3.51
N ALA A 91 -6.13 3.56 -3.19
CA ALA A 91 -7.12 2.71 -3.85
C ALA A 91 -8.55 3.21 -3.62
N ALA A 92 -8.87 3.70 -2.41
CA ALA A 92 -10.18 4.30 -2.13
C ALA A 92 -10.44 5.54 -3.01
N THR A 93 -9.43 6.36 -3.29
CA THR A 93 -9.59 7.49 -4.22
C THR A 93 -9.73 7.10 -5.69
N LEU A 94 -9.16 5.97 -6.12
CA LEU A 94 -9.22 5.52 -7.51
C LEU A 94 -10.56 4.83 -7.86
N VAL A 95 -11.22 4.23 -6.86
CA VAL A 95 -12.45 3.42 -7.02
C VAL A 95 -13.72 4.22 -6.67
N ASN A 96 -13.58 5.48 -6.27
CA ASN A 96 -14.69 6.41 -6.04
C ASN A 96 -15.15 7.08 -7.35
#